data_AF-A0A956TYI7-F1
#
_entry.id   AF-A0A956TYI7-F1
#
_cell.length_a   1.000
_cell.length_b   1.000
_cell.length_c   1.000
_cell.angle_alpha   90.00
_cell.angle_beta   90.00
_cell.angle_gamma   90.00
#
_symmetry.space_group_name_H-M   'P 1'
#
loop_
_entity.id
_entity.type
_entity.pdbx_description
1 polymer ?
#
loop_
_entity_poly.entity_id
_entity_poly.type
_entity_poly.pdbx_seq_one_letter_code
_entity_poly.pdbx_strand_id
1 'polypeptide(L)'
;MRNGLLQIAVLSCLFLLAGCAKPQGNTPQQKREFVNEMADATLAQLYETNPEAQSVIDNAVGYGVFSDVNTQLLYFGTGNGYGVVTDNSDGYKTYMRMGEASAGLGVALKDFREVIVFNDQGAFTSFVTEGWNFGAEGGAEAAYQGSGAGSTGEVPLDSAILVYQITESGIALRANMSASKYWIDNDLNTF
;
A
#
# COMPACT_ATOMS: atom_id res chain seq x y z
N MET A 1 -44.40 16.10 16.65
CA MET A 1 -43.76 16.44 15.35
C MET A 1 -42.27 16.77 15.45
N ARG A 2 -41.66 16.82 16.65
CA ARG A 2 -40.25 17.25 16.85
C ARG A 2 -39.21 16.10 16.86
N ASN A 3 -39.65 14.85 16.76
CA ASN A 3 -38.77 13.66 16.78
C ASN A 3 -38.55 13.04 15.39
N GLY A 4 -39.33 13.43 14.37
CA GLY A 4 -39.16 12.93 12.99
C GLY A 4 -38.01 13.61 12.24
N LEU A 5 -37.71 14.87 12.55
CA LEU A 5 -36.59 15.62 11.97
C LEU A 5 -35.22 15.10 12.45
N LEU A 6 -35.14 14.58 13.68
CA LEU A 6 -33.90 14.01 14.22
C LEU A 6 -33.56 12.65 13.59
N GLN A 7 -34.57 11.83 13.26
CA GLN A 7 -34.35 10.53 12.62
C GLN A 7 -33.95 10.65 11.15
N ILE A 8 -34.44 11.68 10.42
CA ILE A 8 -34.06 11.92 9.02
C ILE A 8 -32.62 12.46 8.91
N ALA A 9 -32.14 13.22 9.90
CA ALA A 9 -30.76 13.70 9.95
C ALA A 9 -29.75 12.56 10.22
N VAL A 10 -30.09 11.59 11.08
CA VAL A 10 -29.23 10.43 11.36
C VAL A 10 -29.21 9.44 10.18
N LEU A 11 -30.29 9.35 9.40
CA LEU A 11 -30.34 8.51 8.20
C LEU A 11 -29.62 9.12 6.98
N SER A 12 -29.29 10.42 7.01
CA SER A 12 -28.63 11.13 5.91
C SER A 12 -27.10 11.14 6.01
N CYS A 13 -26.52 10.81 7.18
CA CYS A 13 -25.08 10.66 7.35
C CYS A 13 -24.53 9.27 6.95
N LEU A 14 -25.40 8.29 6.66
CA LEU A 14 -24.96 6.93 6.31
C LEU A 14 -24.60 6.73 4.83
N PHE A 15 -24.70 7.75 3.98
CA PHE A 15 -24.48 7.62 2.53
C PHE A 15 -23.10 8.10 2.01
N LEU A 16 -22.16 8.47 2.88
CA LEU A 16 -20.82 8.92 2.45
C LEU A 16 -19.75 7.82 2.34
N LEU A 17 -20.09 6.55 2.56
CA LEU A 17 -19.13 5.42 2.43
C LEU A 17 -19.10 4.79 1.03
N ALA A 18 -19.59 5.50 0.00
CA ALA A 18 -19.59 5.01 -1.37
C ALA A 18 -18.25 5.30 -2.07
N GLY A 19 -17.30 4.36 -1.94
CA GLY A 19 -16.29 4.10 -2.98
C GLY A 19 -14.86 4.56 -2.68
N CYS A 20 -14.13 3.82 -1.84
CA CYS A 20 -12.69 4.02 -1.62
C CYS A 20 -11.80 2.97 -2.31
N ALA A 21 -12.36 2.04 -3.10
CA ALA A 21 -11.59 0.96 -3.76
C ALA A 21 -10.92 1.36 -5.10
N LYS A 22 -11.12 2.60 -5.57
CA LYS A 22 -10.51 3.14 -6.80
C LYS A 22 -9.98 4.54 -6.54
N PRO A 23 -8.87 4.95 -7.18
CA PRO A 23 -8.43 6.33 -7.11
C PRO A 23 -9.52 7.25 -7.66
N GLN A 24 -9.86 8.29 -6.89
CA GLN A 24 -10.91 9.23 -7.25
C GLN A 24 -10.46 10.15 -8.39
N GLY A 25 -11.40 10.60 -9.22
CA GLY A 25 -11.13 11.49 -10.35
C GLY A 25 -11.74 10.99 -11.67
N ASN A 26 -12.04 11.94 -12.54
CA ASN A 26 -12.66 11.68 -13.85
C ASN A 26 -11.62 11.50 -14.98
N THR A 27 -10.39 11.97 -14.77
CA THR A 27 -9.29 11.85 -15.74
C THR A 27 -8.11 11.07 -15.16
N PRO A 28 -7.23 10.48 -15.98
CA PRO A 28 -6.00 9.85 -15.49
C PRO A 28 -5.15 10.79 -14.62
N GLN A 29 -5.07 12.07 -14.99
CA GLN A 29 -4.34 13.08 -14.21
C GLN A 29 -4.94 13.25 -12.81
N GLN A 30 -6.25 13.42 -12.69
CA GLN A 30 -6.93 13.58 -11.39
C GLN A 30 -6.75 12.33 -10.52
N LYS A 31 -6.80 11.15 -11.12
CA LYS A 31 -6.54 9.90 -10.41
C LYS A 31 -5.10 9.81 -9.90
N ARG A 32 -4.11 10.20 -10.73
CA ARG A 32 -2.70 10.26 -10.31
C ARG A 32 -2.49 11.24 -9.16
N GLU A 33 -3.13 12.41 -9.23
CA GLU A 33 -3.10 13.42 -8.17
C GLU A 33 -3.67 12.86 -6.86
N PHE A 34 -4.84 12.21 -6.92
CA PHE A 34 -5.43 11.54 -5.76
C PHE A 34 -4.52 10.45 -5.15
N VAL A 35 -3.86 9.64 -5.99
CA VAL A 35 -2.89 8.64 -5.51
C VAL A 35 -1.67 9.30 -4.87
N ASN A 36 -1.18 10.41 -5.44
CA ASN A 36 -0.05 11.16 -4.89
C ASN A 36 -0.39 11.78 -3.53
N GLU A 37 -1.57 12.40 -3.39
CA GLU A 37 -2.04 12.94 -2.10
C GLU A 37 -2.14 11.86 -1.03
N MET A 38 -2.66 10.68 -1.39
CA MET A 38 -2.70 9.52 -0.50
C MET A 38 -1.28 9.10 -0.08
N ALA A 39 -0.34 9.05 -1.03
CA ALA A 39 1.04 8.68 -0.74
C ALA A 39 1.73 9.69 0.19
N ASP A 40 1.59 10.98 -0.10
CA ASP A 40 2.20 12.07 0.69
C ASP A 40 1.64 12.08 2.12
N ALA A 41 0.33 11.92 2.30
CA ALA A 41 -0.29 11.82 3.62
C ALA A 41 0.20 10.59 4.41
N THR A 42 0.36 9.46 3.73
CA THR A 42 0.85 8.22 4.34
C THR A 42 2.30 8.35 4.79
N LEU A 43 3.17 8.93 3.95
CA LEU A 43 4.57 9.19 4.31
C LEU A 43 4.67 10.19 5.47
N ALA A 44 3.87 11.25 5.46
CA ALA A 44 3.84 12.21 6.57
C ALA A 44 3.48 11.52 7.89
N GLN A 45 2.46 10.66 7.90
CA GLN A 45 2.09 9.87 9.08
C GLN A 45 3.19 8.91 9.52
N LEU A 46 3.85 8.24 8.56
CA LEU A 46 4.97 7.35 8.83
C LEU A 46 6.12 8.11 9.49
N TYR A 47 6.49 9.28 8.98
CA TYR A 47 7.61 10.06 9.51
C TYR A 47 7.31 10.69 10.86
N GLU A 48 6.06 11.04 11.14
CA GLU A 48 5.65 11.51 12.46
C GLU A 48 5.82 10.41 13.53
N THR A 49 5.48 9.17 13.18
CA THR A 49 5.46 8.05 14.12
C THR A 49 6.80 7.29 14.17
N ASN A 50 7.50 7.22 13.04
CA ASN A 50 8.82 6.62 12.89
C ASN A 50 9.76 7.53 12.07
N PRO A 51 10.40 8.53 12.71
CA PRO A 51 11.28 9.47 12.01
C PRO A 51 12.48 8.82 11.29
N GLU A 52 12.93 7.64 11.73
CA GLU A 52 14.06 6.94 11.10
C GLU A 52 13.70 6.46 9.68
N ALA A 53 12.41 6.21 9.42
CA ALA A 53 11.91 5.77 8.14
C ALA A 53 12.18 6.79 7.04
N GLN A 54 12.25 8.09 7.38
CA GLN A 54 12.60 9.13 6.41
C GLN A 54 14.00 8.91 5.84
N SER A 55 14.99 8.70 6.71
CA SER A 55 16.36 8.42 6.25
C SER A 55 16.44 7.11 5.48
N VAL A 56 15.67 6.09 5.87
CA VAL A 56 15.66 4.80 5.17
C VAL A 56 15.09 4.97 3.76
N ILE A 57 13.97 5.68 3.60
CA ILE A 57 13.33 5.92 2.31
C ILE A 57 14.19 6.82 1.41
N ASP A 58 14.78 7.89 1.96
CA ASP A 58 15.60 8.84 1.20
C ASP A 58 16.88 8.19 0.62
N ASN A 59 17.39 7.13 1.26
CA ASN A 59 18.60 6.43 0.82
C ASN A 59 18.33 5.12 0.03
N ALA A 60 17.06 4.76 -0.15
CA ALA A 60 16.67 3.56 -0.89
C ALA A 60 16.80 3.77 -2.42
N VAL A 61 16.76 2.68 -3.19
CA VAL A 61 16.64 2.73 -4.66
C VAL A 61 15.32 3.36 -5.07
N GLY A 62 14.26 3.01 -4.35
CA GLY A 62 12.93 3.56 -4.53
C GLY A 62 11.96 3.01 -3.50
N TYR A 63 10.72 3.49 -3.55
CA TYR A 63 9.70 3.10 -2.58
C TYR A 63 8.31 3.09 -3.21
N GLY A 64 7.45 2.21 -2.70
CA GLY A 64 6.04 2.12 -3.06
C GLY A 64 5.15 2.53 -1.90
N VAL A 65 4.11 3.32 -2.18
CA VAL A 65 3.08 3.66 -1.18
C VAL A 65 1.73 3.22 -1.69
N PHE A 66 1.05 2.41 -0.88
CA PHE A 66 -0.16 1.71 -1.26
C PHE A 66 -1.27 1.87 -0.23
N SER A 67 -2.50 1.85 -0.74
CA SER A 67 -3.72 1.81 0.04
C SER A 67 -4.49 0.55 -0.30
N ASP A 68 -4.73 -0.30 0.70
CA ASP A 68 -5.75 -1.33 0.62
C ASP A 68 -7.07 -0.78 1.18
N VAL A 69 -8.11 -0.82 0.37
CA VAL A 69 -9.46 -0.48 0.82
C VAL A 69 -10.37 -1.65 0.53
N ASN A 70 -10.70 -2.39 1.59
CA ASN A 70 -11.65 -3.48 1.50
C ASN A 70 -13.09 -2.93 1.46
N THR A 71 -13.58 -2.62 0.27
CA THR A 71 -15.03 -2.55 0.07
C THR A 71 -15.53 -3.97 -0.15
N GLN A 72 -16.15 -4.53 0.88
CA GLN A 72 -16.87 -5.81 0.88
C GLN A 72 -18.03 -5.80 -0.14
N LEU A 73 -17.72 -5.87 -1.44
CA LEU A 73 -18.68 -5.92 -2.54
C LEU A 73 -18.15 -6.80 -3.68
N LEU A 74 -18.27 -8.10 -3.48
CA LEU A 74 -18.95 -9.03 -4.40
C LEU A 74 -18.72 -8.89 -5.92
N TYR A 75 -17.52 -8.59 -6.43
CA TYR A 75 -17.21 -8.88 -7.84
C TYR A 75 -15.76 -9.33 -8.01
N PHE A 76 -15.61 -10.61 -8.35
CA PHE A 76 -14.36 -11.20 -8.80
C PHE A 76 -13.73 -10.34 -9.89
N GLY A 77 -12.47 -9.91 -9.71
CA GLY A 77 -11.59 -9.62 -10.85
C GLY A 77 -10.85 -8.28 -10.91
N THR A 78 -10.96 -7.37 -9.94
CA THR A 78 -10.15 -6.13 -9.97
C THR A 78 -9.62 -5.81 -8.59
N GLY A 79 -8.30 -5.74 -8.40
CA GLY A 79 -7.66 -5.40 -7.12
C GLY A 79 -8.32 -4.25 -6.38
N ASN A 80 -8.42 -4.41 -5.06
CA ASN A 80 -9.12 -3.53 -4.12
C ASN A 80 -8.25 -2.36 -3.63
N GLY A 81 -6.97 -2.31 -4.02
CA GLY A 81 -6.05 -1.26 -3.65
C GLY A 81 -5.34 -0.61 -4.83
N TYR A 82 -4.73 0.54 -4.56
CA TYR A 82 -4.00 1.37 -5.50
C TYR A 82 -2.78 1.98 -4.81
N GLY A 83 -1.79 2.37 -5.60
CA GLY A 83 -0.61 3.03 -5.08
C GLY A 83 0.30 3.57 -6.17
N VAL A 84 1.44 4.09 -5.74
CA VAL A 84 2.48 4.61 -6.60
C VAL A 84 3.83 4.15 -6.11
N VAL A 85 4.69 3.74 -7.04
CA VAL A 85 6.10 3.46 -6.82
C VAL A 85 6.92 4.60 -7.38
N THR A 86 7.83 5.13 -6.59
CA THR A 86 8.73 6.23 -6.94
C THR A 86 10.16 5.70 -7.04
N ASP A 87 10.82 5.95 -8.16
CA ASP A 87 12.26 5.78 -8.32
C ASP A 87 12.97 7.00 -7.69
N ASN A 88 13.86 6.78 -6.73
CA ASN A 88 14.52 7.89 -6.04
C ASN A 88 15.59 8.57 -6.91
N SER A 89 16.06 7.92 -7.98
CA SER A 89 17.11 8.45 -8.84
C SER A 89 16.65 9.63 -9.71
N ASP A 90 15.39 9.60 -10.16
CA ASP A 90 14.82 10.60 -11.07
C ASP A 90 13.41 11.08 -10.67
N GLY A 91 12.80 10.50 -9.64
CA GLY A 91 11.45 10.81 -9.18
C GLY A 91 10.36 10.22 -10.09
N TYR A 92 10.69 9.30 -11.00
CA TYR A 92 9.72 8.69 -11.89
C TYR A 92 8.70 7.87 -11.10
N LYS A 93 7.43 8.04 -11.45
CA LYS A 93 6.29 7.44 -10.75
C LYS A 93 5.61 6.37 -11.61
N THR A 94 5.59 5.15 -11.10
CA THR A 94 4.84 4.02 -11.65
C THR A 94 3.58 3.80 -10.83
N TYR A 95 2.41 4.01 -11.42
CA TYR A 95 1.13 3.82 -10.75
C TYR A 95 0.72 2.36 -10.81
N MET A 96 0.30 1.80 -9.67
CA MET A 96 0.08 0.37 -9.53
C MET A 96 -1.23 0.07 -8.81
N ARG A 97 -1.73 -1.14 -9.05
CA ARG A 97 -2.86 -1.74 -8.37
C ARG A 97 -2.36 -2.83 -7.46
N MET A 98 -3.11 -3.08 -6.40
CA MET A 98 -2.88 -4.21 -5.50
C MET A 98 -4.17 -4.95 -5.19
N GLY A 99 -4.04 -6.22 -4.80
CA GLY A 99 -5.13 -7.00 -4.24
C GLY A 99 -4.63 -8.13 -3.37
N GLU A 100 -5.32 -8.38 -2.25
CA GLU A 100 -4.98 -9.45 -1.33
C GLU A 100 -5.77 -10.73 -1.62
N ALA A 101 -5.09 -11.86 -1.61
CA ALA A 101 -5.67 -13.19 -1.62
C ALA A 101 -5.93 -13.64 -0.17
N SER A 102 -7.11 -13.32 0.37
CA SER A 102 -7.48 -13.73 1.72
C SER A 102 -7.82 -15.23 1.80
N ALA A 103 -6.82 -16.06 2.11
CA ALA A 103 -7.03 -17.42 2.57
C ALA A 103 -7.24 -17.44 4.10
N GLY A 104 -8.41 -17.01 4.59
CA GLY A 104 -8.71 -17.10 6.02
C GLY A 104 -9.94 -16.32 6.46
N LEU A 105 -10.82 -17.00 7.20
CA LEU A 105 -12.04 -16.45 7.79
C LEU A 105 -11.72 -15.33 8.80
N GLY A 106 -11.95 -14.07 8.42
CA GLY A 106 -11.84 -12.94 9.36
C GLY A 106 -11.99 -11.58 8.70
N VAL A 107 -13.22 -11.08 8.62
CA VAL A 107 -13.57 -9.72 8.22
C VAL A 107 -13.10 -8.74 9.32
N ALA A 108 -11.81 -8.40 9.38
CA ALA A 108 -11.33 -7.55 10.49
C ALA A 108 -10.10 -6.67 10.23
N LEU A 109 -9.46 -6.67 9.06
CA LEU A 109 -8.50 -5.62 8.74
C LEU A 109 -9.19 -4.59 7.84
N LYS A 110 -9.68 -3.56 8.54
CA LYS A 110 -10.20 -2.30 8.00
C LYS A 110 -9.00 -1.51 7.49
N ASP A 111 -9.12 -0.94 6.30
CA ASP A 111 -8.30 0.13 5.72
C ASP A 111 -6.87 0.26 6.29
N PHE A 112 -5.89 -0.23 5.52
CA PHE A 112 -4.47 -0.04 5.87
C PHE A 112 -3.71 0.64 4.74
N ARG A 113 -2.53 1.17 5.08
CA ARG A 113 -1.55 1.65 4.12
C ARG A 113 -0.28 0.83 4.23
N GLU A 114 0.42 0.67 3.11
CA GLU A 114 1.72 0.02 3.07
C GLU A 114 2.74 0.97 2.45
N VAL A 115 3.91 1.08 3.09
CA VAL A 115 5.10 1.70 2.49
C VAL A 115 6.15 0.61 2.31
N ILE A 116 6.45 0.28 1.06
CA ILE A 116 7.44 -0.71 0.66
C ILE A 116 8.72 0.06 0.29
N VAL A 117 9.83 -0.24 0.95
CA VAL A 117 11.13 0.36 0.65
C VAL A 117 12.01 -0.68 -0.02
N PHE A 118 12.64 -0.29 -1.14
CA PHE A 118 13.52 -1.16 -1.91
C PHE A 118 14.96 -0.66 -1.78
N ASN A 119 15.76 -1.35 -0.97
CA ASN A 119 17.18 -1.05 -0.82
C ASN A 119 18.03 -1.73 -1.92
N ASP A 120 17.48 -2.75 -2.58
CA ASP A 120 18.13 -3.48 -3.66
C ASP A 120 17.54 -3.14 -5.05
N GLN A 121 18.42 -2.93 -6.03
CA GLN A 121 18.03 -2.57 -7.39
C GLN A 121 17.30 -3.70 -8.12
N GLY A 122 17.70 -4.96 -7.89
CA GLY A 122 17.05 -6.12 -8.47
C GLY A 122 15.62 -6.26 -7.95
N ALA A 123 15.44 -6.13 -6.64
CA ALA A 123 14.14 -6.12 -6.00
C ALA A 123 13.22 -4.99 -6.52
N PHE A 124 13.74 -3.77 -6.62
CA PHE A 124 12.98 -2.64 -7.18
C PHE A 124 12.54 -2.92 -8.63
N THR A 125 13.50 -3.32 -9.48
CA THR A 125 13.26 -3.58 -10.91
C THR A 125 12.23 -4.67 -11.09
N SER A 126 12.39 -5.83 -10.44
CA SER A 126 11.43 -6.93 -10.52
C SER A 126 10.05 -6.50 -10.03
N PHE A 127 9.95 -5.71 -8.96
CA PHE A 127 8.65 -5.25 -8.46
C PHE A 127 7.92 -4.36 -9.47
N VAL A 128 8.61 -3.39 -10.08
CA VAL A 128 7.96 -2.48 -11.03
C VAL A 128 7.62 -3.16 -12.37
N THR A 129 8.37 -4.18 -12.79
CA THR A 129 8.13 -4.87 -14.08
C THR A 129 7.18 -6.06 -13.96
N GLU A 130 7.26 -6.84 -12.88
CA GLU A 130 6.54 -8.11 -12.71
C GLU A 130 5.50 -8.06 -11.59
N GLY A 131 5.56 -7.03 -10.73
CA GLY A 131 4.79 -6.98 -9.50
C GLY A 131 5.44 -7.77 -8.36
N TRP A 132 4.67 -8.08 -7.34
CA TRP A 132 5.15 -8.90 -6.22
C TRP A 132 5.25 -10.37 -6.63
N ASN A 133 6.48 -10.83 -6.87
CA ASN A 133 6.78 -12.23 -7.24
C ASN A 133 7.73 -12.92 -6.23
N PHE A 134 8.23 -12.19 -5.22
CA PHE A 134 9.25 -12.71 -4.30
C PHE A 134 8.79 -13.94 -3.50
N GLY A 135 7.47 -14.12 -3.27
CA GLY A 135 6.92 -15.24 -2.51
C GLY A 135 6.68 -16.55 -3.28
N ALA A 136 6.68 -16.56 -4.63
CA ALA A 136 6.25 -17.72 -5.41
C ALA A 136 7.38 -18.73 -5.71
N GLU A 137 8.64 -18.28 -5.73
CA GLU A 137 9.80 -19.09 -6.15
C GLU A 137 10.81 -19.37 -5.01
N GLY A 138 10.44 -19.13 -3.75
CA GLY A 138 11.35 -19.26 -2.59
C GLY A 138 12.32 -18.08 -2.42
N GLY A 139 11.97 -16.92 -2.98
CA GLY A 139 12.74 -15.67 -2.90
C GLY A 139 12.37 -14.77 -1.73
N ALA A 140 11.29 -15.07 -0.99
CA ALA A 140 10.91 -14.33 0.21
C ALA A 140 11.99 -14.53 1.27
N GLU A 141 12.48 -15.76 1.38
CA GLU A 141 13.65 -16.11 2.16
C GLU A 141 14.83 -15.23 1.76
N ALA A 142 15.16 -15.00 0.48
CA ALA A 142 16.29 -14.15 0.10
C ALA A 142 16.06 -12.64 0.27
N ALA A 143 14.84 -12.14 -0.01
CA ALA A 143 14.47 -10.73 0.15
C ALA A 143 14.47 -10.28 1.62
N TYR A 144 14.19 -11.22 2.54
CA TYR A 144 14.20 -11.00 3.98
C TYR A 144 15.46 -11.60 4.68
N GLN A 145 16.24 -12.49 4.05
CA GLN A 145 17.49 -13.08 4.57
C GLN A 145 18.76 -12.42 3.99
N GLY A 146 18.70 -11.14 3.63
CA GLY A 146 19.90 -10.32 3.48
C GLY A 146 20.50 -9.86 4.82
N SER A 147 19.76 -9.99 5.91
CA SER A 147 19.91 -9.07 7.05
C SER A 147 20.03 -9.76 8.41
N GLY A 148 20.03 -11.10 8.48
CA GLY A 148 20.15 -11.79 9.75
C GLY A 148 18.88 -11.67 10.60
N ALA A 149 17.73 -12.04 10.03
CA ALA A 149 16.52 -12.33 10.77
C ALA A 149 16.80 -13.48 11.77
N GLY A 150 17.39 -13.10 12.90
CA GLY A 150 17.60 -13.96 14.04
C GLY A 150 16.25 -14.37 14.62
N SER A 151 16.31 -15.29 15.56
CA SER A 151 15.19 -15.87 16.31
C SER A 151 14.26 -14.88 17.04
N THR A 152 14.38 -13.57 16.82
CA THR A 152 13.62 -12.47 17.46
C THR A 152 12.46 -11.94 16.62
N GLY A 153 12.42 -12.20 15.31
CA GLY A 153 11.34 -11.73 14.42
C GLY A 153 11.39 -10.25 14.02
N GLU A 154 12.50 -9.56 14.31
CA GLU A 154 12.74 -8.18 13.87
C GLU A 154 13.27 -8.15 12.43
N VAL A 155 12.79 -7.21 11.61
CA VAL A 155 13.26 -6.99 10.23
C VAL A 155 14.34 -5.91 10.25
N PRO A 156 15.58 -6.21 9.85
CA PRO A 156 16.67 -5.23 9.89
C PRO A 156 16.51 -4.18 8.79
N LEU A 157 16.83 -2.92 9.08
CA LEU A 157 16.53 -1.78 8.20
C LEU A 157 17.31 -1.78 6.86
N ASP A 158 18.37 -2.58 6.75
CA ASP A 158 19.19 -2.78 5.56
C ASP A 158 18.73 -3.96 4.70
N SER A 159 17.59 -4.59 5.04
CA SER A 159 16.98 -5.63 4.22
C SER A 159 16.73 -5.13 2.80
N ALA A 160 16.85 -6.03 1.81
CA ALA A 160 16.62 -5.70 0.41
C ALA A 160 15.23 -5.07 0.18
N ILE A 161 14.23 -5.54 0.94
CA ILE A 161 12.88 -4.98 0.99
C ILE A 161 12.47 -4.76 2.46
N LEU A 162 11.91 -3.59 2.77
CA LEU A 162 11.23 -3.29 4.03
C LEU A 162 9.78 -2.93 3.79
N VAL A 163 8.91 -3.24 4.74
CA VAL A 163 7.47 -3.01 4.59
C VAL A 163 6.88 -2.44 5.88
N TYR A 164 6.51 -1.15 5.85
CA TYR A 164 5.76 -0.52 6.92
C TYR A 164 4.27 -0.69 6.67
N GLN A 165 3.59 -1.40 7.56
CA GLN A 165 2.14 -1.47 7.65
C GLN A 165 1.64 -0.33 8.54
N ILE A 166 0.67 0.43 8.07
CA ILE A 166 0.01 1.49 8.83
C ILE A 166 -1.48 1.16 8.94
N THR A 167 -1.99 1.04 10.16
CA THR A 167 -3.42 0.79 10.45
C THR A 167 -3.96 1.81 11.45
N GLU A 168 -5.27 1.80 11.71
CA GLU A 168 -5.88 2.57 12.80
C GLU A 168 -5.24 2.29 14.18
N SER A 169 -4.69 1.09 14.38
CA SER A 169 -4.08 0.68 15.65
C SER A 169 -2.60 1.08 15.79
N GLY A 170 -1.98 1.63 14.75
CA GLY A 170 -0.58 2.04 14.74
C GLY A 170 0.22 1.49 13.56
N ILE A 171 1.54 1.70 13.60
CA ILE A 171 2.48 1.29 12.56
C ILE A 171 3.24 0.04 13.00
N ALA A 172 3.39 -0.94 12.11
CA ALA A 172 4.16 -2.15 12.33
C ALA A 172 5.08 -2.45 11.14
N LEU A 173 6.31 -2.88 11.40
CA LEU A 173 7.21 -3.40 10.38
C LEU A 173 6.84 -4.88 10.10
N ARG A 174 6.59 -5.22 8.84
CA ARG A 174 6.17 -6.57 8.44
C ARG A 174 7.29 -7.32 7.73
N ALA A 175 7.42 -8.60 8.08
CA ALA A 175 8.37 -9.54 7.49
C ALA A 175 7.79 -10.36 6.32
N ASN A 176 6.53 -10.15 5.93
CA ASN A 176 5.93 -10.86 4.80
C ASN A 176 4.84 -10.05 4.09
N MET A 177 4.78 -10.17 2.76
CA MET A 177 3.70 -9.65 1.89
C MET A 177 3.10 -10.75 1.00
N SER A 178 3.34 -12.02 1.31
CA SER A 178 3.04 -13.17 0.44
C SER A 178 1.56 -13.38 0.10
N ALA A 179 0.65 -12.68 0.79
CA ALA A 179 -0.78 -12.74 0.51
C ALA A 179 -1.26 -11.66 -0.49
N SER A 180 -0.37 -10.76 -0.95
CA SER A 180 -0.73 -9.60 -1.77
C SER A 180 -0.14 -9.70 -3.17
N LYS A 181 -0.93 -9.33 -4.18
CA LYS A 181 -0.51 -9.20 -5.58
C LYS A 181 -0.46 -7.74 -5.96
N TYR A 182 0.57 -7.36 -6.70
CA TYR A 182 0.81 -6.01 -7.21
C TYR A 182 0.96 -6.05 -8.73
N TRP A 183 0.45 -5.06 -9.46
CA TRP A 183 0.61 -4.96 -10.91
C TRP A 183 0.45 -3.52 -11.40
N ILE A 184 1.00 -3.22 -12.58
CA ILE A 184 0.92 -1.89 -13.20
C ILE A 184 -0.53 -1.50 -13.51
N ASP A 185 -0.90 -0.26 -13.22
CA ASP A 185 -2.16 0.34 -13.69
C ASP A 185 -1.97 0.95 -15.09
N ASN A 186 -2.34 0.22 -16.14
CA ASN A 186 -2.14 0.68 -17.51
C ASN A 186 -2.87 2.00 -17.84
N ASP A 187 -3.95 2.34 -17.14
CA ASP A 187 -4.70 3.56 -17.41
C ASP A 187 -3.97 4.80 -16.88
N LEU A 188 -3.18 4.64 -15.81
CA LEU A 188 -2.50 5.74 -15.13
C LEU A 188 -1.06 5.96 -15.58
N ASN A 189 -0.45 4.98 -16.26
CA ASN A 189 0.91 5.07 -16.80
C ASN A 189 0.96 5.42 -18.29
N THR A 190 -0.11 6.01 -18.82
CA THR A 190 -0.11 6.65 -20.14
C THR A 190 0.28 8.13 -19.98
N PHE A 191 1.33 8.53 -20.69
CA PHE A 191 1.90 9.89 -20.69
C PHE A 191 1.77 10.51 -22.08
#